data_AF-A0A0D3KKL0-F1
#
_entry.id   AF-A0A0D3KKL0-F1
#
_cell.length_a   1.000
_cell.length_b   1.000
_cell.length_c   1.000
_cell.angle_alpha   90.00
_cell.angle_beta   90.00
_cell.angle_gamma   90.00
#
_symmetry.space_group_name_H-M   'P 1'
#
loop_
_entity.id
_entity.type
_entity.pdbx_description
1 polymer ?
#
loop_
_entity_poly.entity_id
_entity_poly.type
_entity_poly.pdbx_seq_one_letter_code
_entity_poly.pdbx_strand_id
1 'polypeptide(L)'
;MCKPASLKPALRPNIVHLSEIPPGYNLDLSKSSHFRVNFSVGQAAASALDPSHNEFFNLATDIVPLVYFSAEALRLATTADGGSGLDRGGGGAAPALSEAVRMCIFATVLQHATSLFSHTFTCCSPRASRTVWHVDYAGVLINFLWNGPVMAFIAARPLP
;
A
#
# COMPACT_ATOMS: atom_id res chain seq x y z
N MET A 1 40.86 1.97 -37.41
CA MET A 1 39.46 2.29 -37.03
C MET A 1 39.18 1.66 -35.67
N CYS A 2 39.22 2.44 -34.59
CA CYS A 2 38.82 1.97 -33.26
C CYS A 2 37.29 1.95 -33.20
N LYS A 3 36.69 0.79 -32.86
CA LYS A 3 35.27 0.76 -32.46
C LYS A 3 35.13 1.59 -31.19
N PRO A 4 34.17 2.53 -31.11
CA PRO A 4 33.88 3.17 -29.83
C PRO A 4 33.41 2.08 -28.87
N ALA A 5 34.03 2.04 -27.69
CA ALA A 5 33.55 1.20 -26.60
C ALA A 5 32.09 1.58 -26.35
N SER A 6 31.20 0.60 -26.53
CA SER A 6 29.81 0.70 -26.09
C SER A 6 29.86 0.96 -24.59
N LEU A 7 29.61 2.20 -24.19
CA LEU A 7 29.26 2.55 -22.82
C LEU A 7 27.97 1.81 -22.51
N LYS A 8 28.09 0.58 -21.99
CA LYS A 8 27.00 -0.02 -21.24
C LYS A 8 26.65 1.01 -20.17
N PRO A 9 25.42 1.55 -20.12
CA PRO A 9 25.04 2.40 -19.00
C PRO A 9 25.34 1.57 -17.75
N ALA A 10 26.20 2.10 -16.88
CA ALA A 10 26.46 1.48 -15.60
C ALA A 10 25.09 1.25 -14.97
N LEU A 11 24.67 -0.02 -14.90
CA LEU A 11 23.53 -0.43 -14.08
C LEU A 11 23.78 0.26 -12.74
N ARG A 12 22.84 1.13 -12.34
CA ARG A 12 22.96 1.88 -11.09
C ARG A 12 23.39 0.86 -10.04
N PRO A 13 24.45 1.08 -9.24
CA PRO A 13 25.17 0.02 -8.51
C PRO A 13 24.32 -0.79 -7.52
N ASN A 14 23.07 -0.37 -7.33
CA ASN A 14 22.08 -0.89 -6.41
C ASN A 14 20.85 -1.51 -7.13
N ILE A 15 20.91 -1.65 -8.46
CA ILE A 15 19.90 -2.29 -9.30
C ILE A 15 20.52 -3.57 -9.86
N VAL A 16 20.08 -4.72 -9.35
CA VAL A 16 20.71 -6.03 -9.57
C VAL A 16 19.76 -7.02 -10.24
N HIS A 17 20.30 -8.04 -10.90
CA HIS A 17 19.48 -9.14 -11.42
C HIS A 17 18.99 -10.04 -10.27
N LEU A 18 17.93 -10.84 -10.50
CA LEU A 18 17.38 -11.79 -9.52
C LEU A 18 18.46 -12.68 -8.89
N SER A 19 19.39 -13.19 -9.70
CA SER A 19 20.50 -14.05 -9.28
C SER A 19 21.55 -13.36 -8.41
N GLU A 20 21.49 -12.04 -8.31
CA GLU A 20 22.47 -11.18 -7.62
C GLU A 20 21.88 -10.54 -6.36
N ILE A 21 20.61 -10.83 -6.03
CA ILE A 21 19.96 -10.33 -4.81
C ILE A 21 20.69 -10.91 -3.58
N PRO A 22 21.18 -10.06 -2.66
CA PRO A 22 21.79 -10.54 -1.43
C PRO A 22 20.81 -11.36 -0.58
N PRO A 23 21.28 -12.36 0.18
CA PRO A 23 20.40 -13.15 1.03
C PRO A 23 19.70 -12.28 2.09
N GLY A 24 18.46 -12.65 2.42
CA GLY A 24 17.67 -12.03 3.48
C GLY A 24 16.75 -10.89 3.03
N TYR A 25 16.76 -10.52 1.76
CA TYR A 25 15.68 -9.74 1.15
C TYR A 25 14.43 -10.61 0.98
N ASN A 26 13.28 -10.05 1.29
CA ASN A 26 11.98 -10.64 0.98
C ASN A 26 11.39 -9.84 -0.20
N LEU A 27 11.70 -10.28 -1.42
CA LEU A 27 11.28 -9.64 -2.66
C LEU A 27 10.48 -10.65 -3.48
N ASP A 28 9.49 -10.17 -4.23
CA ASP A 28 8.70 -11.01 -5.12
C ASP A 28 9.53 -11.42 -6.33
N LEU A 29 9.95 -12.68 -6.34
CA LEU A 29 10.83 -13.25 -7.36
C LEU A 29 10.09 -13.57 -8.67
N SER A 30 8.76 -13.45 -8.71
CA SER A 30 7.98 -13.60 -9.96
C SER A 30 8.20 -12.43 -10.92
N LYS A 31 8.81 -11.34 -10.43
CA LYS A 31 9.09 -10.14 -11.21
C LYS A 31 10.32 -10.33 -12.08
N SER A 32 10.17 -10.08 -13.38
CA SER A 32 11.20 -10.27 -14.40
C SER A 32 12.17 -9.09 -14.54
N SER A 33 12.02 -8.05 -13.72
CA SER A 33 12.77 -6.80 -13.79
C SER A 33 13.85 -6.72 -12.72
N HIS A 34 14.85 -5.87 -12.95
CA HIS A 34 15.95 -5.64 -12.03
C HIS A 34 15.46 -5.17 -10.65
N PHE A 35 16.10 -5.67 -9.59
CA PHE A 35 15.72 -5.45 -8.20
C PHE A 35 16.57 -4.34 -7.57
N ARG A 36 15.93 -3.47 -6.81
CA ARG A 36 16.60 -2.44 -6.02
C ARG A 36 17.03 -3.02 -4.67
N VAL A 37 18.30 -2.86 -4.32
CA VAL A 37 18.90 -3.32 -3.07
C VAL A 37 19.84 -2.26 -2.51
N ASN A 38 20.02 -2.21 -1.19
CA ASN A 38 20.87 -1.23 -0.49
C ASN A 38 20.58 0.24 -0.81
N PHE A 39 19.31 0.59 -1.08
CA PHE A 39 18.91 1.98 -1.25
C PHE A 39 18.92 2.70 0.10
N SER A 40 19.40 3.95 0.14
CA SER A 40 19.13 4.80 1.30
C SER A 40 17.63 5.10 1.41
N VAL A 41 17.15 5.50 2.58
CA VAL A 41 15.74 5.87 2.78
C VAL A 41 15.29 6.94 1.78
N GLY A 42 16.13 7.94 1.53
CA GLY A 42 15.85 9.00 0.54
C GLY A 42 15.80 8.47 -0.90
N GLN A 43 16.69 7.54 -1.27
CA GLN A 43 16.67 6.91 -2.59
C GLN A 43 15.42 6.04 -2.78
N ALA A 44 15.03 5.28 -1.75
CA ALA A 44 13.84 4.44 -1.76
C ALA A 44 12.59 5.29 -1.97
N ALA A 45 12.42 6.36 -1.17
CA ALA A 45 11.32 7.30 -1.30
C ALA A 45 11.27 7.97 -2.68
N ALA A 46 12.41 8.46 -3.18
CA ALA A 46 12.48 9.07 -4.51
C ALA A 46 12.14 8.09 -5.64
N SER A 47 12.45 6.80 -5.44
CA SER A 47 12.18 5.76 -6.42
C SER A 47 10.72 5.30 -6.45
N ALA A 48 9.89 5.67 -5.47
CA ALA A 48 8.48 5.28 -5.43
C ALA A 48 7.67 5.82 -6.64
N LEU A 49 8.14 6.92 -7.24
CA LEU A 49 7.53 7.53 -8.42
C LEU A 49 8.24 7.16 -9.73
N ASP A 50 9.28 6.32 -9.67
CA ASP A 50 10.04 5.87 -10.84
C ASP A 50 9.25 4.77 -11.57
N PRO A 51 8.82 4.95 -12.84
CA PRO A 51 8.11 3.90 -13.59
C PRO A 51 8.92 2.63 -13.81
N SER A 52 10.24 2.69 -13.68
CA SER A 52 11.12 1.52 -13.71
C SER A 52 11.22 0.81 -12.36
N HIS A 53 10.43 1.22 -11.35
CA HIS A 53 10.37 0.56 -10.04
C HIS A 53 9.81 -0.86 -10.17
N ASN A 54 10.50 -1.87 -9.63
CA ASN A 54 10.00 -3.25 -9.66
C ASN A 54 8.70 -3.41 -8.84
N GLU A 55 8.47 -2.51 -7.88
CA GLU A 55 7.19 -2.37 -7.17
C GLU A 55 6.27 -1.30 -7.76
N PHE A 56 6.54 -0.72 -8.94
CA PHE A 56 5.77 0.42 -9.45
C PHE A 56 4.25 0.18 -9.46
N PHE A 57 3.81 -0.97 -9.96
CA PHE A 57 2.39 -1.31 -9.96
C PHE A 57 1.82 -1.50 -8.55
N ASN A 58 2.56 -2.15 -7.65
CA ASN A 58 2.14 -2.32 -6.24
C ASN A 58 2.00 -0.95 -5.54
N LEU A 59 2.98 -0.07 -5.75
CA LEU A 59 2.95 1.31 -5.24
C LEU A 59 1.76 2.08 -5.81
N ALA A 60 1.49 1.97 -7.12
CA ALA A 60 0.35 2.64 -7.75
C ALA A 60 -0.99 2.12 -7.21
N THR A 61 -1.11 0.81 -6.98
CA THR A 61 -2.31 0.19 -6.40
C THR A 61 -2.52 0.54 -4.94
N ASP A 62 -1.51 1.04 -4.23
CA ASP A 62 -1.67 1.56 -2.87
C ASP A 62 -1.92 3.07 -2.83
N ILE A 63 -1.21 3.85 -3.65
CA ILE A 63 -1.33 5.31 -3.67
C ILE A 63 -2.75 5.73 -4.03
N VAL A 64 -3.35 5.13 -5.05
CA VAL A 64 -4.68 5.56 -5.53
C VAL A 64 -5.77 5.33 -4.46
N PRO A 65 -5.92 4.11 -3.88
CA PRO A 65 -6.85 3.91 -2.78
C PRO A 65 -6.51 4.72 -1.54
N LEU A 66 -5.23 4.86 -1.19
CA LEU A 66 -4.82 5.63 -0.01
C LEU A 66 -5.30 7.08 -0.11
N VAL A 67 -5.08 7.74 -1.26
CA VAL A 67 -5.55 9.12 -1.49
C VAL A 67 -7.07 9.19 -1.43
N TYR A 68 -7.77 8.27 -2.11
CA TYR A 68 -9.23 8.24 -2.14
C TYR A 68 -9.84 8.06 -0.74
N PHE A 69 -9.43 7.02 -0.01
CA PHE A 69 -9.98 6.73 1.32
C PHE A 69 -9.55 7.76 2.37
N SER A 70 -8.37 8.37 2.23
CA SER A 70 -7.97 9.49 3.10
C SER A 70 -8.84 10.72 2.87
N ALA A 71 -9.16 11.02 1.62
CA ALA A 71 -10.08 12.11 1.28
C ALA A 71 -11.49 11.85 1.83
N GLU A 72 -11.97 10.60 1.75
CA GLU A 72 -13.26 10.23 2.34
C GLU A 72 -13.25 10.25 3.88
N ALA A 73 -12.19 9.78 4.52
CA ALA A 73 -12.03 9.88 5.96
C ALA A 73 -12.06 11.35 6.42
N LEU A 74 -11.36 12.23 5.71
CA LEU A 74 -11.36 13.67 5.98
C LEU A 74 -12.73 14.30 5.74
N ARG A 75 -13.42 13.92 4.66
CA ARG A 75 -14.78 14.39 4.37
C ARG A 75 -15.73 14.00 5.49
N LEU A 76 -15.69 12.75 5.95
CA LEU A 76 -16.53 12.25 7.04
C LEU A 76 -16.21 12.90 8.39
N ALA A 77 -14.95 13.25 8.64
CA ALA A 77 -14.53 13.95 9.85
C ALA A 77 -14.97 15.42 9.88
N THR A 78 -15.12 16.06 8.71
CA THR A 78 -15.46 17.49 8.59
C THR A 78 -16.94 17.76 8.37
N THR A 79 -17.73 16.78 7.91
CA THR A 79 -19.19 16.88 7.92
C THR A 79 -19.71 16.80 9.36
N ALA A 80 -20.13 17.95 9.90
CA ALA A 80 -20.59 18.14 11.29
C ALA A 80 -21.83 17.32 11.68
N ASP A 81 -22.56 16.76 10.71
CA ASP A 81 -23.64 15.82 10.94
C ASP A 81 -23.12 14.40 10.72
N GLY A 82 -23.37 13.49 11.66
CA GLY A 82 -23.01 12.08 11.63
C GLY A 82 -23.53 11.26 10.43
N GLY A 83 -24.11 11.91 9.43
CA GLY A 83 -24.59 11.34 8.19
C GLY A 83 -23.48 11.10 7.19
N SER A 84 -22.99 9.87 7.17
CA SER A 84 -22.52 9.30 5.91
C SER A 84 -23.63 9.46 4.86
N GLY A 85 -23.31 9.59 3.57
CA GLY A 85 -24.31 9.73 2.49
C GLY A 85 -25.37 8.61 2.43
N LEU A 86 -25.24 7.57 3.26
CA LEU A 86 -26.26 6.55 3.54
C LEU A 86 -27.50 7.11 4.27
N ASP A 87 -27.41 8.23 4.98
CA ASP A 87 -28.55 8.86 5.67
C ASP A 87 -29.41 9.75 4.74
N ARG A 88 -28.97 9.99 3.49
CA ARG A 88 -29.76 10.76 2.50
C ARG A 88 -30.94 10.00 1.91
N GLY A 89 -31.12 8.72 2.27
CA GLY A 89 -32.21 7.86 1.82
C GLY A 89 -33.22 7.52 2.92
N GLY A 90 -33.76 8.50 3.66
CA GLY A 90 -35.01 8.38 4.42
C GLY A 90 -35.10 7.35 5.58
N GLY A 91 -34.05 6.57 5.85
CA GLY A 91 -34.02 5.58 6.93
C GLY A 91 -32.65 5.61 7.59
N GLY A 92 -32.52 6.40 8.66
CA GLY A 92 -31.24 6.61 9.35
C GLY A 92 -30.52 5.30 9.63
N ALA A 93 -29.30 5.17 9.12
CA ALA A 93 -28.43 4.09 9.53
C ALA A 93 -28.23 4.22 11.04
N ALA A 94 -28.55 3.15 11.80
CA ALA A 94 -28.32 3.14 13.25
C ALA A 94 -26.90 3.66 13.55
N PRO A 95 -26.68 4.55 14.53
CA PRO A 95 -25.38 5.19 14.79
C PRO A 95 -24.18 4.22 14.81
N ALA A 96 -24.40 2.98 15.24
CA ALA A 96 -23.42 1.90 15.22
C ALA A 96 -22.93 1.51 13.81
N LEU A 97 -23.80 1.55 12.78
CA LEU A 97 -23.41 1.27 11.40
C LEU A 97 -22.58 2.41 10.80
N SER A 98 -22.95 3.66 11.05
CA SER A 98 -22.18 4.82 10.58
C SER A 98 -20.77 4.81 11.16
N GLU A 99 -20.65 4.50 12.46
CA GLU A 99 -19.36 4.35 13.12
C GLU A 99 -18.55 3.15 12.60
N ALA A 100 -19.22 2.01 12.38
CA ALA A 100 -18.59 0.83 11.78
C ALA A 100 -17.99 1.14 10.39
N VAL A 101 -18.73 1.85 9.53
CA VAL A 101 -18.25 2.27 8.20
C VAL A 101 -17.04 3.20 8.31
N ARG A 102 -17.04 4.14 9.26
CA ARG A 102 -15.89 5.02 9.51
C ARG A 102 -14.65 4.23 9.90
N MET A 103 -14.81 3.25 10.80
CA MET A 103 -13.72 2.37 11.21
C MET A 103 -13.20 1.51 10.04
N CYS A 104 -14.09 1.05 9.15
CA CYS A 104 -13.69 0.35 7.93
C CYS A 104 -12.83 1.21 7.00
N ILE A 105 -13.23 2.47 6.81
CA ILE A 105 -12.45 3.43 6.00
C ILE A 105 -11.08 3.67 6.64
N PHE A 106 -11.03 3.89 7.95
CA PHE A 106 -9.76 4.08 8.65
C PHE A 106 -8.84 2.85 8.58
N ALA A 107 -9.39 1.65 8.75
CA ALA A 107 -8.64 0.40 8.62
C ALA A 107 -8.09 0.22 7.19
N THR A 108 -8.87 0.62 6.18
CA THR A 108 -8.45 0.60 4.77
C THR A 108 -7.31 1.59 4.50
N VAL A 109 -7.40 2.82 5.04
CA VAL A 109 -6.31 3.81 4.97
C VAL A 109 -5.04 3.26 5.60
N LEU A 110 -5.14 2.66 6.80
CA LEU A 110 -4.00 2.10 7.51
C LEU A 110 -3.33 0.97 6.71
N GLN A 111 -4.13 0.06 6.15
CA GLN A 111 -3.61 -1.06 5.36
C GLN A 111 -2.87 -0.60 4.11
N HIS A 112 -3.43 0.34 3.34
CA HIS A 112 -2.72 0.88 2.18
C HIS A 112 -1.49 1.70 2.56
N ALA A 113 -1.51 2.42 3.68
CA ALA A 113 -0.34 3.14 4.17
C ALA A 113 0.80 2.18 4.55
N THR A 114 0.50 1.07 5.25
CA THR A 114 1.50 0.07 5.62
C THR A 114 2.03 -0.70 4.41
N SER A 115 1.17 -1.00 3.44
CA SER A 115 1.55 -1.64 2.17
C SER A 115 2.46 -0.73 1.35
N LEU A 116 2.06 0.53 1.14
CA LEU A 116 2.87 1.54 0.44
C LEU A 116 4.24 1.72 1.09
N PHE A 117 4.28 1.84 2.41
CA PHE A 117 5.52 1.95 3.18
C PHE A 117 6.43 0.73 2.93
N SER A 118 5.86 -0.47 2.97
CA SER A 118 6.63 -1.71 2.82
C SER A 118 7.17 -1.89 1.42
N HIS A 119 6.36 -1.66 0.39
CA HIS A 119 6.79 -1.69 -1.00
C HIS A 119 7.84 -0.61 -1.34
N THR A 120 7.80 0.54 -0.64
CA THR A 120 8.80 1.60 -0.81
C THR A 120 10.14 1.21 -0.18
N PHE A 121 10.13 0.74 1.07
CA PHE A 121 11.35 0.60 1.87
C PHE A 121 11.93 -0.82 1.93
N THR A 122 11.29 -1.82 1.31
CA THR A 122 11.81 -3.20 1.27
C THR A 122 13.20 -3.29 0.63
N CYS A 123 13.56 -2.35 -0.25
CA CYS A 123 14.86 -2.31 -0.93
C CYS A 123 16.02 -1.78 -0.05
N CYS A 124 15.75 -1.20 1.12
CA CYS A 124 16.78 -0.48 1.88
C CYS A 124 17.86 -1.37 2.49
N SER A 125 17.48 -2.49 3.09
CA SER A 125 18.42 -3.47 3.67
C SER A 125 17.72 -4.81 3.91
N PRO A 126 18.44 -5.93 4.05
CA PRO A 126 17.84 -7.23 4.39
C PRO A 126 17.07 -7.22 5.72
N ARG A 127 17.51 -6.41 6.69
CA ARG A 127 16.81 -6.26 7.97
C ARG A 127 15.52 -5.47 7.79
N ALA A 128 15.59 -4.32 7.12
CA ALA A 128 14.42 -3.51 6.84
C ALA A 128 13.38 -4.29 6.03
N SER A 129 13.81 -4.98 4.96
CA SER A 129 12.95 -5.82 4.12
C SER A 129 12.07 -6.74 4.96
N ARG A 130 12.65 -7.54 5.86
CA ARG A 130 11.87 -8.45 6.72
C ARG A 130 10.94 -7.71 7.68
N THR A 131 11.43 -6.65 8.33
CA THR A 131 10.63 -5.91 9.32
C THR A 131 9.43 -5.22 8.69
N VAL A 132 9.58 -4.59 7.52
CA VAL A 132 8.48 -3.87 6.89
C VAL A 132 7.38 -4.82 6.43
N TRP A 133 7.71 -6.02 5.96
CA TRP A 133 6.67 -7.02 5.62
C TRP A 133 5.81 -7.46 6.80
N HIS A 134 6.36 -7.51 8.01
CA HIS A 134 5.53 -7.76 9.19
C HIS A 134 4.54 -6.62 9.47
N VAL A 135 4.94 -5.37 9.18
CA VAL A 135 4.06 -4.20 9.29
C VAL A 135 2.96 -4.27 8.24
N ASP A 136 3.28 -4.64 7.01
CA ASP A 136 2.30 -4.84 5.94
C ASP A 136 1.26 -5.92 6.30
N TYR A 137 1.72 -7.11 6.71
CA TYR A 137 0.81 -8.18 7.12
C TYR A 137 -0.05 -7.83 8.33
N ALA A 138 0.47 -7.03 9.27
CA ALA A 138 -0.33 -6.51 10.38
C ALA A 138 -1.44 -5.57 9.89
N GLY A 139 -1.15 -4.71 8.91
CA GLY A 139 -2.14 -3.84 8.26
C GLY A 139 -3.27 -4.64 7.59
N VAL A 140 -2.92 -5.68 6.84
CA VAL A 140 -3.90 -6.60 6.22
C VAL A 140 -4.76 -7.30 7.28
N LEU A 141 -4.15 -7.80 8.36
CA LEU A 141 -4.87 -8.46 9.43
C LEU A 141 -5.87 -7.52 10.12
N ILE A 142 -5.45 -6.29 10.45
CA ILE A 142 -6.33 -5.28 11.05
C ILE A 142 -7.50 -4.98 10.12
N ASN A 143 -7.24 -4.80 8.83
CA ASN A 143 -8.27 -4.54 7.84
C ASN A 143 -9.29 -5.69 7.75
N PHE A 144 -8.82 -6.94 7.77
CA PHE A 144 -9.68 -8.11 7.75
C PHE A 144 -10.54 -8.23 9.02
N LEU A 145 -9.92 -8.05 10.20
CA LEU A 145 -10.61 -8.13 11.49
C LEU A 145 -11.68 -7.04 11.66
N TRP A 146 -11.48 -5.86 11.08
CA TRP A 146 -12.47 -4.78 11.13
C TRP A 146 -13.53 -4.88 10.05
N ASN A 147 -13.14 -5.10 8.79
CA ASN A 147 -14.09 -5.10 7.67
C ASN A 147 -14.96 -6.36 7.62
N GLY A 148 -14.41 -7.53 7.99
CA GLY A 148 -15.12 -8.80 7.93
C GLY A 148 -16.46 -8.76 8.71
N PRO A 149 -16.45 -8.39 10.01
CA PRO A 149 -17.68 -8.27 10.80
C PRO A 149 -18.67 -7.24 10.26
N VAL A 150 -18.19 -6.10 9.75
CA VAL A 150 -19.06 -5.04 9.23
C VAL A 150 -19.76 -5.48 7.94
N MET A 151 -19.03 -6.13 7.03
CA MET A 151 -19.61 -6.70 5.80
C MET A 151 -20.59 -7.82 6.12
N ALA A 152 -20.28 -8.68 7.10
CA ALA A 152 -21.19 -9.71 7.58
C ALA A 152 -22.48 -9.11 8.17
N PHE A 153 -22.36 -8.03 8.96
CA PHE A 153 -23.50 -7.31 9.51
C PHE A 153 -24.38 -6.66 8.42
N ILE A 154 -23.77 -6.06 7.40
CA ILE A 154 -24.49 -5.49 6.25
C ILE A 154 -25.22 -6.59 5.48
N ALA A 155 -24.56 -7.73 5.21
CA ALA A 155 -25.14 -8.84 4.46
C ALA A 155 -26.29 -9.56 5.21
N ALA A 156 -26.26 -9.56 6.54
CA ALA A 156 -27.30 -10.15 7.37
C ALA A 156 -28.58 -9.31 7.48
N ARG A 157 -28.59 -8.07 6.96
CA ARG A 157 -29.78 -7.22 6.97
C ARG A 157 -30.75 -7.66 5.87
N PRO A 158 -32.05 -7.79 6.17
CA PRO A 158 -33.05 -8.07 5.14
C PRO A 158 -33.02 -6.95 4.10
N LEU A 159 -32.98 -7.34 2.82
CA LEU A 159 -33.14 -6.41 1.70
C LEU A 159 -34.53 -5.76 1.81
N PRO A 160 -34.66 -4.45 1.49
CA PRO A 160 -35.95 -3.76 1.47
C PRO A 160 -36.92 -4.38 0.46
#